data_AF-A0AAT9WCJ5-F1
#
_entry.id   AF-A0AAT9WCJ5-F1
#
_cell.length_a   1.000
_cell.length_b   1.000
_cell.length_c   1.000
_cell.angle_alpha   90.00
_cell.angle_beta   90.00
_cell.angle_gamma   90.00
#
_symmetry.space_group_name_H-M   'P 1'
#
loop_
_entity.id
_entity.type
_entity.pdbx_description
1 polymer ?
#
loop_
_entity_poly.entity_id
_entity_poly.type
_entity_poly.pdbx_seq_one_letter_code
_entity_poly.pdbx_strand_id
1 'polypeptide(L)'
;MNKVLAALIAGLFATSVYAQAPATAPATPAVVKADAKADKKVVKAEATEAKDVAKADEKAQKAAVKAETKKAKAHAKAQKKHAEAAADVAKAAPDDKMKAEAKAEEKTAKADMKAEKTMAKADAKAEKAAVEAKKEKTIAHSKATEKKVEAAADAKKAEAK
;
A
#
# COMPACT_ATOMS: atom_id res chain seq x y z
N MET A 1 -2.26 -13.41 14.88
CA MET A 1 -3.26 -14.23 14.18
C MET A 1 -2.79 -14.75 12.81
N ASN A 2 -1.80 -14.12 12.15
CA ASN A 2 -1.29 -14.55 10.84
C ASN A 2 -0.40 -15.81 10.86
N LYS A 3 0.08 -16.23 12.04
CA LYS A 3 0.93 -17.42 12.18
C LYS A 3 0.12 -18.72 12.14
N VAL A 4 -1.15 -18.66 12.55
CA VAL A 4 -2.07 -19.82 12.49
C VAL A 4 -2.51 -20.07 11.05
N LEU A 5 -2.84 -19.01 10.29
CA LEU A 5 -3.15 -19.15 8.86
C LEU A 5 -1.95 -19.67 8.05
N ALA A 6 -0.73 -19.21 8.35
CA ALA A 6 0.47 -19.71 7.67
C ALA A 6 0.75 -21.19 7.98
N ALA A 7 0.55 -21.63 9.23
CA ALA A 7 0.68 -23.03 9.61
C ALA A 7 -0.42 -23.92 9.01
N LEU A 8 -1.63 -23.40 8.85
CA LEU A 8 -2.76 -24.15 8.30
C LEU A 8 -2.67 -24.28 6.78
N ILE A 9 -2.14 -23.27 6.07
CA ILE A 9 -1.86 -23.36 4.63
C ILE A 9 -0.63 -24.26 4.37
N ALA A 10 0.41 -24.19 5.21
CA ALA A 10 1.56 -25.09 5.09
C ALA A 10 1.21 -26.56 5.44
N GLY A 11 0.31 -26.77 6.39
CA GLY A 11 -0.15 -28.11 6.79
C GLY A 11 -1.14 -28.75 5.81
N LEU A 12 -1.93 -27.95 5.08
CA LEU A 12 -2.94 -28.47 4.14
C LEU A 12 -2.32 -29.07 2.86
N PHE A 13 -1.09 -28.71 2.49
CA PHE A 13 -0.36 -29.32 1.38
C PHE A 13 0.44 -30.57 1.77
N ALA A 14 0.52 -30.92 3.07
CA ALA A 14 1.35 -32.03 3.55
C ALA A 14 0.56 -33.32 3.85
N THR A 15 -0.78 -33.32 3.79
CA THR A 15 -1.60 -34.46 4.26
C THR A 15 -2.58 -35.03 3.23
N SER A 16 -2.46 -34.75 1.94
CA SER A 16 -3.22 -35.44 0.91
C SER A 16 -2.34 -36.42 0.12
N VAL A 17 -2.59 -37.73 0.35
CA VAL A 17 -2.12 -38.88 -0.43
C VAL A 17 -0.66 -39.31 -0.20
N TYR A 18 -0.47 -40.20 0.78
CA TYR A 18 0.50 -41.30 0.66
C TYR A 18 -0.27 -42.63 0.63
N ALA A 19 -0.95 -42.87 -0.49
CA ALA A 19 -1.36 -44.19 -0.92
C ALA A 19 -0.70 -44.42 -2.29
N GLN A 20 0.40 -45.17 -2.27
CA GLN A 20 1.03 -45.88 -3.40
C GLN A 20 1.31 -45.07 -4.68
N ALA A 21 2.56 -44.61 -4.85
CA ALA A 21 3.08 -44.23 -6.16
C ALA A 21 4.18 -45.24 -6.59
N PRO A 22 4.10 -45.83 -7.81
CA PRO A 22 5.15 -46.69 -8.33
C PRO A 22 6.42 -45.88 -8.63
N ALA A 23 7.56 -46.58 -8.68
CA ALA A 23 8.88 -46.02 -8.96
C ALA A 23 8.86 -45.00 -10.13
N THR A 24 9.41 -43.82 -9.88
CA THR A 24 9.57 -42.74 -10.86
C THR A 24 10.47 -43.21 -12.00
N ALA A 25 9.90 -43.34 -13.20
CA ALA A 25 10.65 -43.54 -14.42
C ALA A 25 11.60 -42.34 -14.67
N PRO A 26 12.77 -42.53 -15.31
CA PRO A 26 13.68 -41.44 -15.62
C PRO A 26 12.99 -40.41 -16.53
N ALA A 27 13.10 -39.12 -16.16
CA ALA A 27 12.47 -38.03 -16.88
C ALA A 27 12.94 -37.99 -18.35
N THR A 28 11.99 -37.98 -19.28
CA THR A 28 12.30 -37.92 -20.72
C THR A 28 12.74 -36.50 -21.10
N PRO A 29 13.51 -36.32 -22.20
CA PRO A 29 13.93 -34.99 -22.67
C PRO A 29 12.75 -34.03 -22.94
N ALA A 30 11.58 -34.57 -23.26
CA ALA A 30 10.35 -33.80 -23.47
C ALA A 30 9.81 -33.20 -22.16
N VAL A 31 9.85 -33.97 -21.06
CA VAL A 31 9.48 -33.51 -19.72
C VAL A 31 10.42 -32.41 -19.24
N VAL A 32 11.74 -32.59 -19.37
CA VAL A 32 12.75 -31.57 -19.00
C VAL A 32 12.53 -30.25 -19.75
N LYS A 33 12.14 -30.32 -21.04
CA LYS A 33 11.88 -29.12 -21.86
C LYS A 33 10.55 -28.44 -21.51
N ALA A 34 9.57 -29.19 -20.99
CA ALA A 34 8.31 -28.65 -20.51
C ALA A 34 8.49 -27.92 -19.17
N ASP A 35 9.24 -28.52 -18.23
CA ASP A 35 9.62 -27.90 -16.97
C ASP A 35 10.36 -26.58 -17.17
N ALA A 36 11.41 -26.56 -18.01
CA ALA A 36 12.16 -25.33 -18.29
C ALA A 36 11.27 -24.21 -18.90
N LYS A 37 10.23 -24.57 -19.66
CA LYS A 37 9.25 -23.60 -20.18
C LYS A 37 8.30 -23.12 -19.07
N ALA A 38 7.87 -24.00 -18.19
CA ALA A 38 7.03 -23.66 -17.04
C ALA A 38 7.77 -22.73 -16.08
N ASP A 39 9.03 -23.03 -15.74
CA ASP A 39 9.89 -22.15 -14.94
C ASP A 39 10.03 -20.76 -15.55
N LYS A 40 10.26 -20.68 -16.87
CA LYS A 40 10.34 -19.39 -17.57
C LYS A 40 9.03 -18.60 -17.49
N LYS A 41 7.88 -19.27 -17.53
CA LYS A 41 6.56 -18.63 -17.34
C LYS A 41 6.39 -18.15 -15.90
N VAL A 42 6.80 -18.94 -14.90
CA VAL A 42 6.77 -18.58 -13.48
C VAL A 42 7.63 -17.34 -13.22
N VAL A 43 8.89 -17.35 -13.65
CA VAL A 43 9.81 -16.19 -13.50
C VAL A 43 9.23 -14.94 -14.16
N LYS A 44 8.61 -15.06 -15.35
CA LYS A 44 7.97 -13.93 -16.02
C LYS A 44 6.74 -13.42 -15.27
N ALA A 45 5.95 -14.31 -14.66
CA ALA A 45 4.81 -13.94 -13.83
C ALA A 45 5.28 -13.17 -12.58
N GLU A 46 6.31 -13.66 -11.89
CA GLU A 46 6.90 -12.99 -10.72
C GLU A 46 7.51 -11.63 -11.06
N ALA A 47 8.23 -11.53 -12.18
CA ALA A 47 8.78 -10.26 -12.63
C ALA A 47 7.68 -9.23 -12.97
N THR A 48 6.54 -9.70 -13.47
CA THR A 48 5.38 -8.83 -13.75
C THR A 48 4.71 -8.39 -12.46
N GLU A 49 4.48 -9.32 -11.53
CA GLU A 49 3.96 -9.05 -10.19
C GLU A 49 4.81 -7.99 -9.48
N ALA A 50 6.12 -8.20 -9.40
CA ALA A 50 7.03 -7.27 -8.74
C ALA A 50 6.97 -5.85 -9.33
N LYS A 51 6.86 -5.73 -10.66
CA LYS A 51 6.71 -4.43 -11.34
C LYS A 51 5.39 -3.75 -11.01
N ASP A 52 4.28 -4.50 -10.98
CA ASP A 52 2.97 -3.95 -10.67
C ASP A 52 2.87 -3.55 -9.19
N VAL A 53 3.43 -4.35 -8.29
CA VAL A 53 3.57 -4.01 -6.86
C VAL A 53 4.40 -2.74 -6.68
N ALA A 54 5.57 -2.64 -7.33
CA ALA A 54 6.41 -1.45 -7.24
C ALA A 54 5.69 -0.17 -7.71
N LYS A 55 4.92 -0.26 -8.81
CA LYS A 55 4.11 0.87 -9.30
C LYS A 55 3.01 1.27 -8.32
N ALA A 56 2.36 0.30 -7.69
CA ALA A 56 1.33 0.55 -6.70
C ALA A 56 1.91 1.25 -5.46
N ASP A 57 3.05 0.76 -4.96
CA ASP A 57 3.77 1.36 -3.83
C ASP A 57 4.24 2.79 -4.16
N GLU A 58 4.77 3.03 -5.37
CA GLU A 58 5.19 4.37 -5.82
C GLU A 58 4.01 5.37 -5.83
N LYS A 59 2.82 4.96 -6.29
CA LYS A 59 1.61 5.79 -6.26
C LYS A 59 1.22 6.14 -4.82
N ALA A 60 1.21 5.15 -3.93
CA ALA A 60 0.88 5.36 -2.52
C ALA A 60 1.88 6.31 -1.85
N GLN A 61 3.18 6.11 -2.09
CA GLN A 61 4.24 6.98 -1.56
C GLN A 61 4.11 8.41 -2.07
N LYS A 62 3.88 8.61 -3.38
CA LYS A 62 3.64 9.94 -3.96
C LYS A 62 2.44 10.63 -3.32
N ALA A 63 1.38 9.89 -3.00
CA ALA A 63 0.22 10.44 -2.32
C ALA A 63 0.53 10.84 -0.87
N ALA A 64 1.27 10.01 -0.13
CA ALA A 64 1.73 10.30 1.23
C ALA A 64 2.58 11.57 1.27
N VAL A 65 3.62 11.69 0.42
CA VAL A 65 4.49 12.87 0.34
C VAL A 65 3.70 14.13 0.01
N LYS A 66 2.74 14.04 -0.93
CA LYS A 66 1.85 15.17 -1.26
C LYS A 66 0.97 15.56 -0.08
N ALA A 67 0.50 14.59 0.71
CA ALA A 67 -0.30 14.86 1.89
C ALA A 67 0.53 15.57 2.96
N GLU A 68 1.71 15.05 3.31
CA GLU A 68 2.63 15.69 4.25
C GLU A 68 2.98 17.12 3.84
N THR A 69 3.31 17.34 2.56
CA THR A 69 3.58 18.68 2.03
C THR A 69 2.40 19.64 2.25
N LYS A 70 1.17 19.16 2.06
CA LYS A 70 -0.04 19.96 2.29
C LYS A 70 -0.27 20.23 3.77
N LYS A 71 -0.04 19.24 4.64
CA LYS A 71 -0.13 19.41 6.09
C LYS A 71 0.87 20.43 6.59
N ALA A 72 2.13 20.33 6.18
CA ALA A 72 3.18 21.27 6.54
C ALA A 72 2.82 22.70 6.11
N LYS A 73 2.35 22.89 4.88
CA LYS A 73 1.87 24.20 4.40
C LYS A 73 0.66 24.73 5.19
N ALA A 74 -0.25 23.85 5.60
CA ALA A 74 -1.41 24.22 6.41
C ALA A 74 -0.99 24.66 7.82
N HIS A 75 -0.12 23.90 8.49
CA HIS A 75 0.45 24.27 9.78
C HIS A 75 1.22 25.59 9.71
N ALA A 76 2.08 25.78 8.71
CA ALA A 76 2.84 27.01 8.56
C ALA A 76 1.93 28.24 8.39
N LYS A 77 0.83 28.10 7.64
CA LYS A 77 -0.17 29.17 7.51
C LYS A 77 -0.92 29.46 8.80
N ALA A 78 -1.28 28.43 9.57
CA ALA A 78 -1.89 28.61 10.89
C ALA A 78 -0.94 29.32 11.85
N GLN A 79 0.31 28.86 11.95
CA GLN A 79 1.33 29.48 12.79
C GLN A 79 1.59 30.94 12.43
N LYS A 80 1.62 31.29 11.14
CA LYS A 80 1.71 32.69 10.71
C LYS A 80 0.52 33.51 11.22
N LYS A 81 -0.69 32.96 11.19
CA LYS A 81 -1.89 33.65 11.68
C LYS A 81 -1.91 33.79 13.20
N HIS A 82 -1.38 32.80 13.93
CA HIS A 82 -1.14 32.89 15.36
C HIS A 82 -0.14 34.00 15.70
N ALA A 83 0.99 34.05 15.00
CA ALA A 83 1.98 35.11 15.20
C ALA A 83 1.41 36.50 14.91
N GLU A 84 0.65 36.66 13.81
CA GLU A 84 -0.05 37.92 13.51
C GLU A 84 -1.05 38.28 14.62
N ALA A 85 -1.85 37.32 15.10
CA ALA A 85 -2.82 37.54 16.18
C ALA A 85 -2.14 37.95 17.51
N ALA A 86 -1.04 37.29 17.87
CA ALA A 86 -0.26 37.63 19.05
C ALA A 86 0.36 39.04 18.94
N ALA A 87 0.84 39.42 17.75
CA ALA A 87 1.36 40.76 17.50
C ALA A 87 0.26 41.83 17.58
N ASP A 88 -0.96 41.53 17.11
CA ASP A 88 -2.11 42.43 17.22
C ASP A 88 -2.47 42.68 18.71
N VAL A 89 -2.44 41.65 19.55
CA VAL A 89 -2.65 41.76 21.01
C VAL A 89 -1.54 42.56 21.68
N ALA A 90 -0.29 42.29 21.34
CA ALA A 90 0.87 42.98 21.93
C ALA A 90 0.88 44.48 21.63
N LYS A 91 0.28 44.92 20.52
CA LYS A 91 0.17 46.32 20.13
C LYS A 91 -1.09 47.02 20.65
N ALA A 92 -2.03 46.29 21.25
CA ALA A 92 -3.28 46.86 21.73
C ALA A 92 -3.06 47.70 22.99
N ALA A 93 -3.81 48.79 23.11
CA ALA A 93 -3.85 49.59 24.34
C ALA A 93 -4.42 48.77 25.51
N PRO A 94 -4.10 49.11 26.78
CA PRO A 94 -4.55 48.36 27.94
C PRO A 94 -6.08 48.19 28.00
N ASP A 95 -6.83 49.26 27.72
CA ASP A 95 -8.30 49.26 27.74
C ASP A 95 -8.91 48.40 26.63
N ASP A 96 -8.21 48.21 25.50
CA ASP A 96 -8.65 47.41 24.36
C ASP A 96 -8.12 45.97 24.38
N LYS A 97 -7.23 45.65 25.32
CA LYS A 97 -6.46 44.39 25.33
C LYS A 97 -7.35 43.16 25.38
N MET A 98 -8.40 43.18 26.19
CA MET A 98 -9.37 42.08 26.30
C MET A 98 -10.10 41.83 24.96
N LYS A 99 -10.45 42.90 24.23
CA LYS A 99 -11.10 42.78 22.92
C LYS A 99 -10.14 42.30 21.85
N ALA A 100 -8.87 42.72 21.92
CA ALA A 100 -7.82 42.25 21.04
C ALA A 100 -7.54 40.76 21.26
N GLU A 101 -7.49 40.30 22.51
CA GLU A 101 -7.33 38.88 22.88
C GLU A 101 -8.49 38.03 22.34
N ALA A 102 -9.74 38.46 22.52
CA ALA A 102 -10.90 37.75 21.96
C ALA A 102 -10.84 37.63 20.42
N LYS A 103 -10.46 38.71 19.72
CA LYS A 103 -10.27 38.67 18.26
C LYS A 103 -9.11 37.80 17.84
N ALA A 104 -8.03 37.79 18.62
CA ALA A 104 -6.87 36.95 18.37
C ALA A 104 -7.25 35.48 18.51
N GLU A 105 -7.97 35.11 19.57
CA GLU A 105 -8.47 33.76 19.79
C GLU A 105 -9.44 33.31 18.68
N GLU A 106 -10.33 34.18 18.21
CA GLU A 106 -11.18 33.88 17.05
C GLU A 106 -10.34 33.64 15.77
N LYS A 107 -9.30 34.45 15.57
CA LYS A 107 -8.41 34.37 14.41
C LYS A 107 -7.55 33.10 14.43
N THR A 108 -7.04 32.71 15.61
CA THR A 108 -6.29 31.46 15.79
C THR A 108 -7.20 30.26 15.60
N ALA A 109 -8.37 30.22 16.25
CA ALA A 109 -9.34 29.15 16.09
C ALA A 109 -9.78 28.94 14.63
N LYS A 110 -10.07 30.04 13.90
CA LYS A 110 -10.39 29.98 12.46
C LYS A 110 -9.22 29.48 11.62
N ALA A 111 -7.99 29.82 11.99
CA ALA A 111 -6.80 29.35 11.29
C ALA A 111 -6.56 27.86 11.52
N ASP A 112 -6.71 27.39 12.75
CA ASP A 112 -6.54 25.99 13.15
C ASP A 112 -7.60 25.11 12.49
N MET A 113 -8.88 25.52 12.54
CA MET A 113 -9.97 24.80 11.87
C MET A 113 -9.71 24.67 10.35
N LYS A 114 -9.20 25.71 9.70
CA LYS A 114 -8.83 25.65 8.26
C LYS A 114 -7.65 24.73 8.02
N ALA A 115 -6.66 24.74 8.91
CA ALA A 115 -5.48 23.91 8.81
C ALA A 115 -5.85 22.44 8.99
N GLU A 116 -6.61 22.11 10.03
CA GLU A 116 -7.11 20.78 10.34
C GLU A 116 -7.98 20.22 9.21
N LYS A 117 -8.93 21.01 8.68
CA LYS A 117 -9.73 20.62 7.50
C LYS A 117 -8.86 20.29 6.28
N THR A 118 -7.75 21.01 6.11
CA THR A 118 -6.80 20.76 5.01
C THR A 118 -6.00 19.47 5.26
N MET A 119 -5.59 19.24 6.51
CA MET A 119 -4.86 18.03 6.92
C MET A 119 -5.74 16.79 6.77
N ALA A 120 -6.97 16.82 7.29
CA ALA A 120 -7.92 15.72 7.17
C ALA A 120 -8.21 15.36 5.70
N LYS A 121 -8.36 16.37 4.82
CA LYS A 121 -8.51 16.12 3.37
C LYS A 121 -7.24 15.55 2.72
N ALA A 122 -6.07 15.93 3.20
CA ALA A 122 -4.81 15.40 2.71
C ALA A 122 -4.64 13.93 3.13
N ASP A 123 -4.95 13.61 4.39
CA ASP A 123 -4.95 12.25 4.93
C ASP A 123 -5.92 11.33 4.20
N ALA A 124 -7.18 11.75 4.05
CA ALA A 124 -8.18 10.97 3.33
C ALA A 124 -7.73 10.61 1.90
N LYS A 125 -7.00 11.53 1.23
CA LYS A 125 -6.45 11.26 -0.11
C LYS A 125 -5.26 10.29 -0.08
N ALA A 126 -4.36 10.43 0.89
CA ALA A 126 -3.25 9.50 1.05
C ALA A 126 -3.74 8.09 1.41
N GLU A 127 -4.71 7.99 2.32
CA GLU A 127 -5.33 6.73 2.70
C GLU A 127 -6.05 6.06 1.53
N LYS A 128 -6.84 6.81 0.75
CA LYS A 128 -7.48 6.29 -0.47
C LYS A 128 -6.45 5.71 -1.44
N ALA A 129 -5.34 6.41 -1.67
CA ALA A 129 -4.26 5.93 -2.54
C ALA A 129 -3.57 4.67 -1.97
N ALA A 130 -3.38 4.59 -0.65
CA ALA A 130 -2.83 3.40 0.00
C ALA A 130 -3.79 2.20 -0.11
N VAL A 131 -5.09 2.41 0.03
CA VAL A 131 -6.12 1.37 -0.17
C VAL A 131 -6.17 0.91 -1.62
N GLU A 132 -6.12 1.84 -2.59
CA GLU A 132 -6.05 1.51 -4.01
C GLU A 132 -4.77 0.72 -4.35
N ALA A 133 -3.61 1.13 -3.83
CA ALA A 133 -2.36 0.42 -4.00
C ALA A 133 -2.40 -1.01 -3.43
N LYS A 134 -3.00 -1.20 -2.23
CA LYS A 134 -3.23 -2.54 -1.66
C LYS A 134 -4.11 -3.40 -2.57
N LYS A 135 -5.19 -2.84 -3.13
CA LYS A 135 -6.05 -3.56 -4.08
C LYS A 135 -5.29 -3.94 -5.35
N GLU A 136 -4.53 -3.02 -5.94
CA GLU A 136 -3.68 -3.28 -7.11
C GLU A 136 -2.67 -4.40 -6.83
N LYS A 137 -2.03 -4.39 -5.66
CA LYS A 137 -1.10 -5.44 -5.21
C LYS A 137 -1.78 -6.80 -5.08
N THR A 138 -2.97 -6.87 -4.48
CA THR A 138 -3.73 -8.13 -4.39
C THR A 138 -4.08 -8.66 -5.79
N ILE A 139 -4.52 -7.79 -6.70
CA ILE A 139 -4.83 -8.17 -8.08
C ILE A 139 -3.59 -8.69 -8.82
N ALA A 140 -2.44 -8.02 -8.64
CA ALA A 140 -1.17 -8.46 -9.23
C ALA A 140 -0.78 -9.85 -8.72
N HIS A 141 -0.90 -10.10 -7.42
CA HIS A 141 -0.61 -11.39 -6.81
C HIS A 141 -1.55 -12.49 -7.31
N SER A 142 -2.86 -12.22 -7.40
CA SER A 142 -3.84 -13.16 -7.96
C SER A 142 -3.50 -13.55 -9.40
N LYS A 143 -3.24 -12.56 -10.27
CA LYS A 143 -2.86 -12.81 -11.68
C LYS A 143 -1.54 -13.59 -11.80
N ALA A 144 -0.59 -13.31 -10.93
CA ALA A 144 0.67 -14.05 -10.92
C ALA A 144 0.46 -15.50 -10.50
N THR A 145 -0.36 -15.74 -9.46
CA THR A 145 -0.71 -17.07 -8.98
C THR A 145 -1.43 -17.88 -10.06
N GLU A 146 -2.41 -17.30 -10.75
CA GLU A 146 -3.10 -17.93 -11.89
C GLU A 146 -2.11 -18.38 -12.97
N LYS A 147 -1.17 -17.51 -13.36
CA LYS A 147 -0.15 -17.84 -14.36
C LYS A 147 0.80 -18.93 -13.91
N LYS A 148 1.15 -18.98 -12.62
CA LYS A 148 1.99 -20.05 -12.04
C LYS A 148 1.25 -21.38 -12.06
N VAL A 149 -0.05 -21.39 -11.71
CA VAL A 149 -0.90 -22.59 -11.76
C VAL A 149 -1.06 -23.08 -13.19
N GLU A 150 -1.27 -22.19 -14.16
CA GLU A 150 -1.34 -22.54 -15.58
C GLU A 150 -0.01 -23.15 -16.08
N ALA A 151 1.13 -22.56 -15.70
CA ALA A 151 2.45 -23.09 -16.03
C ALA A 151 2.69 -24.49 -15.44
N ALA A 152 2.28 -24.72 -14.18
CA ALA A 152 2.38 -26.02 -13.53
C ALA A 152 1.44 -27.06 -14.17
N ALA A 153 0.24 -26.66 -14.60
CA ALA A 153 -0.69 -27.53 -15.30
C ALA A 153 -0.17 -27.94 -16.69
N ASP A 154 0.48 -27.02 -17.41
CA ASP A 154 1.14 -27.32 -18.69
C ASP A 154 2.29 -28.32 -18.54
N ALA A 155 3.10 -28.19 -17.47
CA ALA A 155 4.17 -29.14 -17.17
C ALA A 155 3.61 -30.55 -16.89
N LYS A 156 2.61 -30.67 -16.02
CA LYS A 156 1.96 -31.95 -15.70
C LYS A 156 1.30 -32.62 -16.91
N LYS A 157 0.73 -31.84 -17.84
CA LYS A 157 0.20 -32.39 -19.11
C LYS A 157 1.29 -32.98 -20.00
N ALA A 158 2.53 -32.52 -19.90
CA ALA A 158 3.66 -33.05 -20.65
C ALA A 158 4.24 -34.32 -20.01
N GLU A 159 4.12 -34.48 -18.69
CA GLU A 159 4.48 -35.71 -17.97
C GLU A 159 3.49 -36.86 -18.23
N ALA A 160 2.22 -36.54 -18.48
CA ALA A 160 1.17 -37.52 -18.78
C ALA A 160 1.14 -38.01 -20.24
N LYS A 161 2.09 -37.57 -21.08
CA LYS A 161 2.23 -37.94 -22.50
C LYS A 161 3.52 -38.70 -22.74
#